data_AF-A0A5Q0UJP3-F1
#
_entry.id   AF-A0A5Q0UJP3-F1
#
_cell.length_a   1.000
_cell.length_b   1.000
_cell.length_c   1.000
_cell.angle_alpha   90.00
_cell.angle_beta   90.00
_cell.angle_gamma   90.00
#
_symmetry.space_group_name_H-M   'P 1'
#
loop_
_entity.id
_entity.type
_entity.pdbx_description
1 polymer ?
#
loop_
_entity_poly.entity_id
_entity_poly.type
_entity_poly.pdbx_seq_one_letter_code
_entity_poly.pdbx_strand_id
1 'polypeptide(L)'
;MRLRYYAEADTAVDHRRTVELLESIADRHAFPVEIVQVEPRRAPPEEFSGSVEHRTLDNAWDDFTYNQTLQDGLSTPPSQYYDDPEDIIGNVGIVVDDTLVWATRFWGAHHGWGPIDPEQTAIGFLEAVEQRGEGPIAERVSLEEWSPDEA
;
A
#
# COMPACT_ATOMS: atom_id res chain seq x y z
N MET A 1 -0.64 -7.43 -10.74
CA MET A 1 -0.25 -6.26 -9.93
C MET A 1 -1.45 -5.81 -9.11
N ARG A 2 -1.25 -5.38 -7.86
CA ARG A 2 -2.30 -4.84 -6.98
C ARG A 2 -1.77 -3.79 -6.01
N LEU A 3 -2.65 -2.92 -5.53
CA LEU A 3 -2.36 -2.03 -4.39
C LEU A 3 -2.71 -2.77 -3.10
N ARG A 4 -1.76 -2.88 -2.19
CA ARG A 4 -1.94 -3.52 -0.88
C ARG A 4 -1.91 -2.46 0.20
N TYR A 5 -2.93 -2.43 1.06
CA TYR A 5 -2.93 -1.64 2.28
C TYR A 5 -2.68 -2.54 3.49
N TYR A 6 -1.61 -2.25 4.23
CA TYR A 6 -1.33 -2.85 5.54
C TYR A 6 -2.18 -2.10 6.56
N ALA A 7 -3.34 -2.67 6.87
CA ALA A 7 -4.42 -1.99 7.55
C ALA A 7 -4.13 -1.72 9.03
N GLU A 8 -5.12 -1.13 9.71
CA GLU A 8 -5.03 -0.66 11.10
C GLU A 8 -4.23 0.62 11.32
N ALA A 9 -4.20 1.51 10.31
CA ALA A 9 -3.67 2.87 10.49
C ALA A 9 -4.15 3.49 11.80
N ASP A 10 -3.22 4.16 12.47
CA ASP A 10 -3.31 4.54 13.87
C ASP A 10 -4.57 5.39 14.15
N THR A 11 -4.91 6.29 13.22
CA THR A 11 -6.16 7.04 13.26
C THR A 11 -7.27 6.35 12.48
N ALA A 12 -8.46 6.28 13.07
CA ALA A 12 -9.64 5.75 12.38
C ALA A 12 -10.03 6.57 11.15
N VAL A 13 -9.69 7.86 11.13
CA VAL A 13 -9.93 8.77 10.01
C VAL A 13 -9.05 8.38 8.82
N ASP A 14 -7.74 8.20 9.04
CA ASP A 14 -6.83 7.80 7.97
C ASP A 14 -7.17 6.41 7.46
N HIS A 15 -7.46 5.47 8.36
CA HIS A 15 -7.86 4.13 7.96
C HIS A 15 -9.09 4.14 7.04
N ARG A 16 -10.15 4.85 7.44
CA ARG A 16 -11.37 4.95 6.62
C ARG A 16 -11.05 5.61 5.28
N ARG A 17 -10.28 6.70 5.27
CA ARG A 17 -9.94 7.43 4.04
C ARG A 17 -9.12 6.56 3.07
N THR A 18 -8.17 5.78 3.57
CA THR A 18 -7.39 4.84 2.76
C THR A 18 -8.29 3.79 2.12
N VAL A 19 -9.23 3.21 2.88
CA VAL A 19 -10.19 2.23 2.35
C VAL A 19 -11.09 2.85 1.28
N GLU A 20 -11.67 4.03 1.53
CA GLU A 20 -12.51 4.76 0.57
C GLU A 20 -11.75 5.03 -0.75
N LEU A 21 -10.46 5.36 -0.67
CA LEU A 21 -9.63 5.59 -1.85
C LEU A 21 -9.36 4.29 -2.62
N LEU A 22 -9.08 3.18 -1.93
CA LEU A 22 -8.90 1.89 -2.59
C LEU A 22 -10.16 1.44 -3.32
N GLU A 23 -11.33 1.57 -2.70
CA GLU A 23 -12.62 1.27 -3.34
C GLU A 23 -12.83 2.15 -4.58
N SER A 24 -12.58 3.46 -4.45
CA SER A 24 -12.70 4.38 -5.57
C SER A 24 -11.74 4.04 -6.73
N ILE A 25 -10.50 3.63 -6.42
CA ILE A 25 -9.52 3.22 -7.43
C ILE A 25 -9.97 1.93 -8.13
N ALA A 26 -10.44 0.93 -7.37
CA ALA A 26 -10.95 -0.30 -7.93
C ALA A 26 -12.15 -0.04 -8.86
N ASP A 27 -13.09 0.80 -8.44
CA ASP A 27 -14.29 1.11 -9.20
C ASP A 27 -13.99 1.95 -10.47
N ARG A 28 -13.12 2.97 -10.35
CA ARG A 28 -12.88 3.94 -11.43
C ARG A 28 -11.86 3.46 -12.45
N HIS A 29 -10.85 2.71 -12.00
CA HIS A 29 -9.71 2.32 -12.82
C HIS A 29 -9.60 0.80 -13.00
N ALA A 30 -10.50 0.01 -12.42
CA ALA A 30 -10.43 -1.45 -12.43
C ALA A 30 -9.09 -2.01 -11.92
N PHE A 31 -8.40 -1.23 -11.08
CA PHE A 31 -7.10 -1.64 -10.55
C PHE A 31 -7.30 -2.56 -9.35
N PRO A 32 -6.66 -3.76 -9.30
CA PRO A 32 -6.82 -4.66 -8.18
C PRO A 32 -6.33 -4.07 -6.87
N VAL A 33 -7.10 -4.23 -5.80
CA VAL A 33 -6.79 -3.73 -4.46
C VAL A 33 -6.89 -4.84 -3.42
N GLU A 34 -6.10 -4.73 -2.37
CA GLU A 34 -6.04 -5.68 -1.26
C GLU A 34 -5.88 -4.95 0.07
N ILE A 35 -6.54 -5.47 1.10
CA ILE A 35 -6.34 -5.08 2.49
C ILE A 35 -5.72 -6.26 3.23
N VAL A 36 -4.53 -6.06 3.78
CA VAL A 36 -3.94 -6.97 4.77
C VAL A 36 -4.26 -6.39 6.15
N GLN A 37 -5.23 -6.96 6.87
CA GLN A 37 -5.49 -6.58 8.25
C GLN A 37 -4.45 -7.22 9.17
N VAL A 38 -3.57 -6.37 9.71
CA VAL A 38 -2.49 -6.77 10.62
C VAL A 38 -3.00 -6.70 12.06
N GLU A 39 -3.01 -7.85 12.75
CA GLU A 39 -3.54 -7.95 14.13
C GLU A 39 -4.87 -7.20 14.33
N PRO A 40 -5.93 -7.62 13.61
CA PRO A 40 -7.11 -6.80 13.35
C PRO A 40 -7.75 -6.28 14.65
N ARG A 41 -7.89 -4.96 14.70
CA ARG A 41 -8.62 -4.24 15.76
C ARG A 41 -9.97 -3.76 15.27
N ARG A 42 -10.16 -3.65 13.95
CA ARG A 42 -11.37 -3.19 13.28
C ARG A 42 -11.89 -4.27 12.34
N ALA A 43 -13.20 -4.36 12.22
CA ALA A 43 -13.81 -5.22 11.20
C ALA A 43 -13.51 -4.66 9.80
N PRO A 44 -13.22 -5.52 8.81
CA PRO A 44 -13.10 -5.06 7.44
C PRO A 44 -14.46 -4.56 6.92
N PRO A 45 -14.50 -3.76 5.83
CA PRO A 45 -15.76 -3.38 5.20
C PRO A 45 -16.54 -4.62 4.74
N GLU A 46 -17.86 -4.61 4.93
CA GLU A 46 -18.73 -5.76 4.60
C GLU A 46 -18.71 -6.13 3.11
N GLU A 47 -18.48 -5.16 2.23
CA GLU A 47 -18.55 -5.31 0.77
C GLU A 47 -17.33 -4.67 0.06
N PHE A 48 -16.12 -4.90 0.57
CA PHE A 48 -14.91 -4.40 -0.09
C PHE A 48 -14.71 -5.07 -1.46
N SER A 49 -14.54 -4.29 -2.54
CA SER A 49 -14.41 -4.80 -3.92
C SER A 49 -13.12 -5.60 -4.17
N GLY A 50 -12.13 -5.51 -3.29
CA GLY A 50 -10.86 -6.23 -3.38
C GLY A 50 -10.77 -7.46 -2.47
N SER A 51 -9.55 -7.99 -2.28
CA SER A 51 -9.30 -9.06 -1.31
C SER A 51 -9.05 -8.49 0.10
N VAL A 52 -9.47 -9.24 1.11
CA VAL A 52 -9.10 -9.00 2.51
C VAL A 52 -8.39 -10.23 3.04
N GLU A 53 -7.18 -10.03 3.57
CA GLU A 53 -6.40 -11.07 4.22
C GLU A 53 -6.12 -10.66 5.67
N HIS A 54 -6.13 -11.63 6.59
CA HIS A 54 -5.73 -11.40 7.97
C HIS A 54 -4.34 -11.99 8.21
N ARG A 55 -3.41 -11.17 8.70
CA ARG A 55 -2.05 -11.59 9.05
C ARG A 55 -1.68 -11.12 10.46
N THR A 56 -0.77 -11.85 11.10
CA THR A 56 -0.06 -11.32 12.27
C THR A 56 0.93 -10.24 11.83
N LEU A 57 1.41 -9.43 12.77
CA LEU A 57 2.43 -8.43 12.50
C LEU A 57 3.69 -9.05 11.89
N ASP A 58 4.19 -10.13 12.48
CA ASP A 58 5.37 -10.87 11.96
C ASP A 58 5.18 -11.33 10.52
N ASN A 59 4.03 -11.94 10.19
CA ASN A 59 3.78 -12.45 8.83
C ASN A 59 3.59 -11.33 7.80
N ALA A 60 3.11 -10.15 8.22
CA ALA A 60 3.03 -8.98 7.34
C ALA A 60 4.41 -8.34 7.14
N TRP A 61 5.23 -8.33 8.20
CA TRP A 61 6.60 -7.82 8.18
C TRP A 61 7.55 -8.62 7.28
N ASP A 62 7.26 -9.91 7.06
CA ASP A 62 8.00 -10.75 6.11
C ASP A 62 8.01 -10.14 4.69
N ASP A 63 6.97 -9.38 4.29
CA ASP A 63 6.94 -8.71 2.98
C ASP A 63 8.05 -7.64 2.84
N PHE A 64 8.52 -7.07 3.96
CA PHE A 64 9.53 -6.01 4.00
C PHE A 64 10.93 -6.56 4.31
N THR A 65 11.00 -7.74 4.92
CA THR A 65 12.22 -8.32 5.46
C THR A 65 13.00 -9.10 4.40
N TYR A 66 14.28 -8.76 4.18
CA TYR A 66 15.14 -9.37 3.15
C TYR A 66 14.55 -9.35 1.72
N ASN A 67 13.59 -8.47 1.46
CA ASN A 67 12.96 -8.32 0.15
C ASN A 67 13.84 -7.43 -0.75
N GLN A 68 14.66 -8.07 -1.58
CA GLN A 68 15.54 -7.37 -2.52
C GLN A 68 14.76 -6.56 -3.56
N THR A 69 13.59 -7.05 -3.99
CA THR A 69 12.75 -6.34 -4.97
C THR A 69 12.23 -5.02 -4.41
N LEU A 70 11.76 -5.03 -3.15
CA LEU A 70 11.38 -3.81 -2.45
C LEU A 70 12.58 -2.86 -2.30
N GLN A 71 13.76 -3.37 -1.94
CA GLN A 71 14.96 -2.54 -1.83
C GLN A 71 15.31 -1.84 -3.16
N ASP A 72 15.20 -2.55 -4.27
CA ASP A 72 15.47 -1.99 -5.60
C ASP A 72 14.44 -0.91 -5.96
N GLY A 73 13.15 -1.16 -5.69
CA GLY A 73 12.07 -0.18 -5.91
C GLY A 73 12.18 1.08 -5.04
N LEU A 74 12.69 0.94 -3.82
CA LEU A 74 12.94 2.07 -2.91
C LEU A 74 14.25 2.82 -3.21
N SER A 75 15.15 2.23 -4.03
CA SER A 75 16.52 2.71 -4.27
C SER A 75 17.37 2.90 -3.00
N THR A 76 16.90 2.38 -1.86
CA THR A 76 17.50 2.50 -0.52
C THR A 76 17.10 1.24 0.27
N PRO A 77 17.96 0.72 1.19
CA PRO A 77 17.57 -0.38 2.07
C PRO A 77 16.24 -0.09 2.80
N PRO A 78 15.29 -1.04 2.85
CA PRO A 78 14.03 -0.88 3.57
C PRO A 78 14.25 -0.49 5.04
N SER A 79 15.32 -0.97 5.65
CA SER A 79 15.75 -0.65 7.02
C SER A 79 16.21 0.79 7.25
N GLN A 80 16.06 1.70 6.27
CA GLN A 80 16.20 3.15 6.50
C GLN A 80 14.83 3.84 6.59
N TYR A 81 13.77 3.14 6.22
CA TYR A 81 12.38 3.63 6.23
C TYR A 81 11.52 2.89 7.24
N TYR A 82 11.85 1.63 7.54
CA TYR A 82 11.14 0.76 8.47
C TYR A 82 12.17 0.13 9.39
N ASP A 83 12.19 0.57 10.64
CA ASP A 83 13.15 0.12 11.65
C ASP A 83 12.56 -0.97 12.55
N ASP A 84 11.22 -1.01 12.68
CA ASP A 84 10.47 -2.00 13.46
C ASP A 84 9.23 -2.51 12.68
N PRO A 85 8.71 -3.72 12.98
CA PRO A 85 7.54 -4.29 12.30
C PRO A 85 6.31 -3.37 12.27
N GLU A 86 6.07 -2.63 13.36
CA GLU A 86 4.94 -1.70 13.48
C GLU A 86 4.95 -0.57 12.45
N ASP A 87 6.11 -0.24 11.85
CA ASP A 87 6.24 0.84 10.88
C ASP A 87 5.49 0.57 9.57
N ILE A 88 5.11 -0.67 9.29
CA ILE A 88 4.34 -1.02 8.08
C ILE A 88 2.86 -0.69 8.23
N ILE A 89 2.37 -0.59 9.47
CA ILE A 89 0.95 -0.38 9.74
C ILE A 89 0.55 0.99 9.20
N GLY A 90 -0.49 1.00 8.36
CA GLY A 90 -0.99 2.20 7.72
C GLY A 90 -0.37 2.49 6.35
N ASN A 91 0.64 1.75 5.92
CA ASN A 91 1.29 1.95 4.61
C ASN A 91 0.57 1.24 3.47
N VAL A 92 0.81 1.75 2.27
CA VAL A 92 0.32 1.21 1.02
C VAL A 92 1.50 0.76 0.17
N GLY A 93 1.38 -0.40 -0.46
CA GLY A 93 2.39 -0.96 -1.34
C GLY A 93 1.85 -1.34 -2.71
N ILE A 94 2.77 -1.47 -3.66
CA ILE A 94 2.53 -2.06 -4.97
C ILE A 94 3.05 -3.50 -4.90
N VAL A 95 2.21 -4.46 -5.30
CA VAL A 95 2.54 -5.89 -5.30
C VAL A 95 2.47 -6.40 -6.74
N VAL A 96 3.52 -7.10 -7.17
CA VAL A 96 3.61 -7.81 -8.47
C VAL A 96 3.93 -9.27 -8.19
N ASP A 97 3.16 -10.20 -8.74
CA ASP A 97 3.31 -11.65 -8.54
C ASP A 97 3.50 -12.03 -7.07
N ASP A 98 2.60 -11.54 -6.22
CA ASP A 98 2.59 -11.66 -4.76
C ASP A 98 3.82 -11.08 -4.02
N THR A 99 4.75 -10.47 -4.73
CA THR A 99 5.94 -9.81 -4.18
C THR A 99 5.68 -8.31 -4.00
N LEU A 100 5.93 -7.80 -2.80
CA LEU A 100 5.92 -6.35 -2.54
C LEU A 100 7.14 -5.72 -3.24
N VAL A 101 6.90 -4.79 -4.18
CA VAL A 101 7.96 -4.19 -4.99
C VAL A 101 8.23 -2.71 -4.65
N TRP A 102 7.25 -2.05 -4.04
CA TRP A 102 7.36 -0.66 -3.58
C TRP A 102 6.36 -0.44 -2.44
N ALA A 103 6.69 0.46 -1.51
CA ALA A 103 5.78 0.86 -0.43
C ALA A 103 5.94 2.34 -0.08
N THR A 104 4.86 2.94 0.43
CA THR A 104 4.89 4.29 0.98
C THR A 104 5.74 4.32 2.23
N ARG A 105 6.49 5.41 2.38
CA ARG A 105 7.33 5.63 3.55
C ARG A 105 6.53 6.07 4.77
N PHE A 106 5.43 6.79 4.55
CA PHE A 106 4.66 7.39 5.62
C PHE A 106 3.19 6.94 5.55
N TRP A 107 2.62 6.59 6.69
CA TRP A 107 1.20 6.31 6.79
C TRP A 107 0.38 7.60 6.81
N GLY A 108 -0.93 7.47 6.55
CA GLY A 108 -1.89 8.58 6.62
C GLY A 108 -1.62 9.69 5.59
N ALA A 109 -1.91 10.93 5.98
CA ALA A 109 -1.80 12.12 5.13
C ALA A 109 -0.53 12.94 5.41
N HIS A 110 -0.04 13.66 4.39
CA HIS A 110 1.18 14.47 4.46
C HIS A 110 1.20 15.60 5.50
N HIS A 111 0.04 16.07 5.98
CA HIS A 111 -0.07 17.24 6.87
C HIS A 111 0.65 17.07 8.23
N GLY A 112 0.98 15.84 8.63
CA GLY A 112 1.72 15.52 9.86
C GLY A 112 3.23 15.37 9.73
N TRP A 113 3.77 15.33 8.50
CA TRP A 113 5.14 14.86 8.24
C TRP A 113 6.14 15.95 7.81
N GLY A 114 5.69 17.21 7.67
CA GLY A 114 6.54 18.32 7.25
C GLY A 114 6.70 18.41 5.72
N PRO A 115 7.79 19.00 5.19
CA PRO A 115 7.99 19.23 3.75
C PRO A 115 8.45 17.94 3.06
N ILE A 116 7.56 16.96 3.00
CA ILE A 116 7.75 15.72 2.26
C ILE A 116 6.97 15.76 0.94
N ASP A 117 7.36 14.91 -0.01
CA ASP A 117 6.54 14.62 -1.17
C ASP A 117 5.23 13.93 -0.71
N PRO A 118 4.05 14.48 -1.02
CA PRO A 118 2.78 13.89 -0.62
C PRO A 118 2.61 12.44 -1.09
N GLU A 119 3.19 12.06 -2.23
CA GLU A 119 3.05 10.70 -2.76
C GLU A 119 3.99 9.68 -2.09
N GLN A 120 4.77 10.10 -1.11
CA GLN A 120 5.45 9.22 -0.16
C GLN A 120 4.54 8.84 1.01
N THR A 121 3.35 9.44 1.11
CA THR A 121 2.32 9.10 2.11
C THR A 121 1.26 8.17 1.53
N ALA A 122 0.70 7.28 2.35
CA ALA A 122 -0.38 6.37 1.97
C ALA A 122 -1.55 7.09 1.29
N ILE A 123 -2.09 8.13 1.92
CA ILE A 123 -3.24 8.86 1.38
C ILE A 123 -2.84 9.68 0.16
N GLY A 124 -1.70 10.38 0.19
CA GLY A 124 -1.28 11.20 -0.94
C GLY A 124 -0.96 10.39 -2.20
N PHE A 125 -0.36 9.20 -2.04
CA PHE A 125 -0.14 8.27 -3.14
C PHE A 125 -1.45 7.76 -3.72
N LEU A 126 -2.37 7.28 -2.87
CA LEU A 126 -3.68 6.81 -3.34
C LEU A 126 -4.51 7.93 -3.99
N GLU A 127 -4.44 9.16 -3.49
CA GLU A 127 -5.09 10.31 -4.13
C GLU A 127 -4.51 10.60 -5.52
N ALA A 128 -3.20 10.44 -5.70
CA ALA A 128 -2.58 10.56 -7.00
C ALA A 128 -3.06 9.46 -7.96
N VAL A 129 -3.17 8.20 -7.49
CA VAL A 129 -3.68 7.07 -8.30
C VAL A 129 -5.15 7.25 -8.64
N GLU A 130 -5.97 7.66 -7.68
CA GLU A 130 -7.40 7.91 -7.88
C GLU A 130 -7.63 8.99 -8.95
N GLN A 131 -6.78 10.01 -9.01
CA GLN A 131 -6.87 11.09 -10.01
C GLN A 131 -6.23 10.76 -11.35
N ARG A 132 -5.08 10.06 -11.35
CA ARG A 132 -4.22 9.89 -12.54
C ARG A 132 -4.22 8.45 -13.09
N GLY A 133 -4.95 7.52 -12.48
CA GLY A 133 -4.96 6.12 -12.84
C GLY A 133 -3.61 5.45 -12.55
N GLU A 134 -3.10 4.66 -13.50
CA GLU A 134 -1.85 3.91 -13.36
C GLU A 134 -0.57 4.77 -13.40
N GLY A 135 -0.66 6.05 -13.77
CA GLY A 135 0.51 6.93 -13.92
C GLY A 135 1.47 6.95 -12.70
N PRO A 136 0.99 7.22 -11.48
CA PRO A 136 1.82 7.18 -10.28
C PRO A 136 2.41 5.79 -10.00
N ILE A 137 1.73 4.72 -10.41
CA ILE A 137 2.22 3.34 -10.25
C ILE A 137 3.37 3.11 -11.23
N ALA A 138 3.21 3.51 -12.49
CA ALA A 138 4.22 3.42 -13.55
C ALA A 138 5.49 4.24 -13.26
N GLU A 139 5.37 5.32 -12.47
CA GLU A 139 6.51 6.11 -11.99
C GLU A 139 7.39 5.34 -10.97
N ARG A 140 6.87 4.26 -10.38
CA ARG A 140 7.53 3.48 -9.31
C ARG A 140 7.93 2.07 -9.75
N VAL A 141 7.15 1.46 -10.63
CA VAL A 141 7.32 0.07 -11.08
C VAL A 141 7.04 0.00 -12.58
N SER A 142 7.82 -0.79 -13.33
CA SER A 142 7.54 -0.99 -14.74
C SER A 142 6.23 -1.75 -14.94
N LEU A 143 5.31 -1.19 -15.71
CA LEU A 143 4.06 -1.86 -16.06
C LEU A 143 4.26 -3.01 -17.06
N GLU A 144 5.42 -3.08 -17.73
CA GLU A 144 5.75 -4.22 -18.63
C GLU A 144 5.92 -5.53 -17.85
N GLU A 145 6.21 -5.45 -16.55
CA GLU A 145 6.30 -6.59 -15.64
C GLU A 145 4.91 -7.06 -15.17
N TRP A 146 3.83 -6.44 -15.63
CA TRP A 146 2.44 -6.81 -15.32
C TRP A 146 1.70 -7.33 -16.55
N SER A 147 1.31 -8.61 -16.52
CA SER A 147 0.34 -9.17 -17.47
C SER A 147 -1.02 -9.35 -16.79
N PRO A 148 -2.07 -8.60 -17.17
CA PRO A 148 -3.40 -8.75 -16.59
C PRO A 148 -4.11 -10.07 -16.98
N ASP A 149 -3.55 -10.87 -17.88
CA ASP A 149 -4.20 -12.03 -18.52
C ASP A 149 -3.93 -13.41 -17.87
N GLU A 150 -3.38 -13.50 -16.65
CA GLU A 150 -3.22 -14.78 -15.93
C GLU A 150 -3.97 -14.83 -14.57
N ALA A 151 -5.26 -14.46 -14.57
CA ALA A 151 -6.18 -14.71 -13.45
C ALA A 151 -7.22 -15.79 -13.76
#